data_AF-I4Z5D8-F1
#
_entry.id   AF-I4Z5D8-F1
#
_cell.length_a   1.000
_cell.length_b   1.000
_cell.length_c   1.000
_cell.angle_alpha   90.00
_cell.angle_beta   90.00
_cell.angle_gamma   90.00
#
_symmetry.space_group_name_H-M   'P 1'
#
loop_
_entity.id
_entity.type
_entity.pdbx_description
1 polymer ?
#
loop_
_entity_poly.entity_id
_entity_poly.type
_entity_poly.pdbx_seq_one_letter_code
_entity_poly.pdbx_strand_id
1 'polypeptide(L)'
;MKNSKLMANAIRALAMDAVQKANSGHPGAPMGMADMAVALWSQHLKHDPSNPHWADRDRFVLSNGHGSMLIYSLLHLTGYDLAIDDLKNFRQMGSRTAGHPEVGLTPGVETTTGPLGQGISNAVGFALAEELLAREFNRPGHDIVDHYTYTFLGDGCMMEGISHEVASLAGVWGLNKLIALYDDNGISIDGPVEGWFADDTPARFRAYGWNVIPAVDGH
;
A
#
# COMPACT_ATOMS: atom_id res chain seq x y z
N MET A 1 23.31 8.88 10.25
CA MET A 1 21.97 8.97 9.63
C MET A 1 21.85 7.86 8.61
N LYS A 2 20.79 7.03 8.67
CA LYS A 2 20.56 6.01 7.63
C LYS A 2 20.36 6.75 6.30
N ASN A 3 21.03 6.28 5.25
CA ASN A 3 20.96 6.91 3.93
C ASN A 3 19.63 6.51 3.27
N SER A 4 18.58 7.34 3.42
CA SER A 4 17.23 7.06 2.89
C SER A 4 17.25 6.77 1.39
N LYS A 5 18.10 7.46 0.64
CA LYS A 5 18.30 7.20 -0.80
C LYS A 5 18.86 5.81 -1.07
N LEU A 6 19.80 5.34 -0.25
CA LEU A 6 20.31 3.96 -0.34
C LEU A 6 19.21 2.94 0.00
N MET A 7 18.37 3.22 1.01
CA MET A 7 17.25 2.35 1.36
C MET A 7 16.23 2.25 0.22
N ALA A 8 15.87 3.39 -0.39
CA ALA A 8 14.96 3.41 -1.53
C ALA A 8 15.57 2.70 -2.75
N ASN A 9 16.87 2.90 -3.00
CA ASN A 9 17.57 2.21 -4.07
C ASN A 9 17.68 0.69 -3.85
N ALA A 10 17.72 0.22 -2.59
CA ALA A 10 17.64 -1.20 -2.30
C ALA A 10 16.29 -1.80 -2.71
N ILE A 11 15.19 -1.09 -2.44
CA ILE A 11 13.84 -1.47 -2.91
C ILE A 11 13.80 -1.49 -4.44
N ARG A 12 14.30 -0.43 -5.09
CA ARG A 12 14.36 -0.36 -6.57
C ARG A 12 15.11 -1.54 -7.17
N ALA A 13 16.29 -1.86 -6.62
CA ALA A 13 17.14 -2.94 -7.10
C ALA A 13 16.49 -4.31 -6.92
N LEU A 14 15.95 -4.62 -5.74
CA LEU A 14 15.24 -5.87 -5.49
C LEU A 14 14.05 -6.03 -6.43
N ALA A 15 13.28 -4.96 -6.66
CA ALA A 15 12.13 -4.99 -7.54
C ALA A 15 12.50 -5.26 -9.00
N MET A 16 13.47 -4.52 -9.55
CA MET A 16 13.87 -4.71 -10.95
C MET A 16 14.54 -6.07 -11.18
N ASP A 17 15.39 -6.54 -10.25
CA ASP A 17 16.11 -7.81 -10.38
C ASP A 17 15.16 -9.02 -10.30
N ALA A 18 14.19 -9.01 -9.38
CA ALA A 18 13.24 -10.11 -9.24
C ALA A 18 12.28 -10.20 -10.44
N VAL A 19 11.77 -9.05 -10.92
CA VAL A 19 10.96 -8.97 -12.14
C VAL A 19 11.76 -9.48 -13.35
N GLN A 20 13.02 -9.05 -13.49
CA GLN A 20 13.90 -9.48 -14.57
C GLN A 20 14.16 -10.99 -14.52
N LYS A 21 14.46 -11.54 -13.35
CA LYS A 21 14.71 -12.98 -13.17
C LYS A 21 13.47 -13.82 -13.49
N ALA A 22 12.29 -13.35 -13.10
CA ALA A 22 11.02 -14.01 -13.41
C ALA A 22 10.61 -13.88 -14.89
N ASN A 23 11.25 -12.97 -15.64
CA ASN A 23 10.84 -12.55 -16.98
C ASN A 23 9.34 -12.17 -17.04
N SER A 24 8.83 -11.62 -15.94
CA SER A 24 7.42 -11.30 -15.72
C SER A 24 7.27 -10.40 -14.50
N GLY A 25 6.39 -9.40 -14.58
CA GLY A 25 6.08 -8.49 -13.47
C GLY A 25 6.12 -7.02 -13.87
N HIS A 26 5.98 -6.13 -12.88
CA HIS A 26 5.81 -4.70 -13.09
C HIS A 26 6.86 -3.93 -12.28
N PRO A 27 7.94 -3.44 -12.92
CA PRO A 27 9.01 -2.76 -12.20
C PRO A 27 8.71 -1.27 -11.94
N GLY A 28 7.83 -0.64 -12.75
CA GLY A 28 7.56 0.81 -12.72
C GLY A 28 7.09 1.31 -11.36
N ALA A 29 5.90 0.89 -10.91
CA ALA A 29 5.33 1.33 -9.63
C ALA A 29 6.25 1.05 -8.42
N PRO A 30 6.87 -0.15 -8.27
CA PRO A 30 7.84 -0.36 -7.19
C PRO A 30 9.01 0.63 -7.18
N MET A 31 9.49 1.05 -8.35
CA MET A 31 10.61 1.99 -8.44
C MET A 31 10.20 3.44 -8.18
N GLY A 32 9.01 3.84 -8.64
CA GLY A 32 8.43 5.17 -8.39
C GLY A 32 8.06 5.36 -6.92
N MET A 33 7.48 4.34 -6.28
CA MET A 33 7.01 4.45 -4.89
C MET A 33 8.07 4.18 -3.83
N ALA A 34 9.34 3.96 -4.20
CA ALA A 34 10.37 3.53 -3.26
C ALA A 34 10.69 4.57 -2.16
N ASP A 35 10.73 5.87 -2.48
CA ASP A 35 11.04 6.90 -1.48
C ASP A 35 9.86 7.12 -0.52
N MET A 36 8.61 7.20 -1.02
CA MET A 36 7.43 7.24 -0.16
C MET A 36 7.29 5.98 0.70
N ALA A 37 7.69 4.81 0.18
CA ALA A 37 7.72 3.57 0.95
C ALA A 37 8.75 3.64 2.08
N VAL A 38 9.96 4.16 1.83
CA VAL A 38 10.95 4.39 2.89
C VAL A 38 10.44 5.38 3.92
N ALA A 39 9.83 6.49 3.51
CA ALA A 39 9.25 7.47 4.42
C ALA A 39 8.25 6.80 5.36
N LEU A 40 7.28 6.07 4.81
CA LEU A 40 6.25 5.36 5.58
C LEU A 40 6.86 4.25 6.47
N TRP A 41 7.54 3.28 5.87
CA TRP A 41 7.93 2.04 6.56
C TRP A 41 9.09 2.21 7.53
N SER A 42 9.92 3.24 7.37
CA SER A 42 11.06 3.46 8.28
C SER A 42 10.77 4.43 9.42
N GLN A 43 9.70 5.23 9.33
CA GLN A 43 9.44 6.32 10.29
C GLN A 43 8.01 6.34 10.85
N HIS A 44 7.01 5.85 10.11
CA HIS A 44 5.61 6.07 10.45
C HIS A 44 4.81 4.78 10.69
N LEU A 45 5.16 3.68 10.02
CA LEU A 45 4.43 2.43 10.14
C LEU A 45 4.76 1.72 11.47
N LYS A 46 3.75 1.58 12.33
CA LYS A 46 3.84 0.85 13.59
C LYS A 46 3.63 -0.66 13.32
N HIS A 47 4.70 -1.43 13.22
CA HIS A 47 4.60 -2.86 12.93
C HIS A 47 5.70 -3.68 13.62
N ASP A 48 5.47 -4.99 13.74
CA ASP A 48 6.44 -5.94 14.29
C ASP A 48 6.60 -7.12 13.30
N PRO A 49 7.72 -7.17 12.55
CA PRO A 49 8.02 -8.27 11.63
C PRO A 49 8.12 -9.65 12.31
N SER A 50 8.45 -9.68 13.61
CA SER A 50 8.50 -10.93 14.40
C SER A 50 7.12 -11.41 14.84
N ASN A 51 6.11 -10.53 14.81
CA ASN A 51 4.73 -10.85 15.08
C ASN A 51 3.76 -10.17 14.10
N PRO A 52 3.63 -10.68 12.86
CA PRO A 52 2.67 -10.18 11.88
C PRO A 52 1.20 -10.27 12.32
N HIS A 53 0.92 -10.91 13.47
CA HIS A 53 -0.42 -11.06 14.04
C HIS A 53 -0.69 -10.13 15.22
N TRP A 54 0.23 -9.22 15.56
CA TRP A 54 0.00 -8.20 16.59
C TRP A 54 -1.30 -7.43 16.29
N ALA A 55 -2.25 -7.49 17.22
CA ALA A 55 -3.61 -6.98 17.01
C ALA A 55 -3.65 -5.49 16.68
N ASP A 56 -2.80 -4.69 17.33
CA ASP A 56 -2.80 -3.23 17.23
C ASP A 56 -1.68 -2.67 16.34
N ARG A 57 -1.11 -3.47 15.43
CA ARG A 57 -0.19 -2.96 14.40
C ARG A 57 -0.89 -1.99 13.44
N ASP A 58 -0.18 -1.12 12.75
CA ASP A 58 -0.75 -0.43 11.60
C ASP A 58 -1.01 -1.43 10.46
N ARG A 59 -2.05 -1.19 9.67
CA ARG A 59 -2.37 -2.00 8.49
C ARG A 59 -1.84 -1.32 7.25
N PHE A 60 -1.15 -2.07 6.39
CA PHE A 60 -0.68 -1.59 5.10
C PHE A 60 -1.32 -2.41 3.98
N VAL A 61 -1.93 -1.71 3.01
CA VAL A 61 -2.54 -2.33 1.83
C VAL A 61 -1.89 -1.77 0.56
N LEU A 62 -1.44 -2.65 -0.34
CA LEU A 62 -0.99 -2.26 -1.67
C LEU A 62 -2.14 -2.44 -2.66
N SER A 63 -2.96 -1.40 -2.87
CA SER A 63 -4.13 -1.46 -3.76
C SER A 63 -3.76 -1.61 -5.22
N ASN A 64 -2.69 -0.95 -5.66
CA ASN A 64 -2.04 -1.19 -6.95
C ASN A 64 -1.19 -2.47 -6.91
N GLY A 65 -1.82 -3.61 -6.60
CA GLY A 65 -1.17 -4.89 -6.30
C GLY A 65 -0.27 -5.45 -7.41
N HIS A 66 -0.36 -4.93 -8.63
CA HIS A 66 0.57 -5.29 -9.70
C HIS A 66 2.03 -4.94 -9.37
N GLY A 67 2.25 -3.92 -8.54
CA GLY A 67 3.55 -3.53 -7.97
C GLY A 67 4.02 -4.42 -6.81
N SER A 68 3.67 -5.71 -6.82
CA SER A 68 3.87 -6.66 -5.71
C SER A 68 5.32 -6.76 -5.22
N MET A 69 6.31 -6.57 -6.09
CA MET A 69 7.71 -6.55 -5.66
C MET A 69 8.05 -5.39 -4.71
N LEU A 70 7.26 -4.32 -4.65
CA LEU A 70 7.40 -3.27 -3.63
C LEU A 70 7.18 -3.86 -2.24
N ILE A 71 6.02 -4.48 -2.02
CA ILE A 71 5.66 -5.03 -0.71
C ILE A 71 6.57 -6.21 -0.35
N TYR A 72 6.94 -7.07 -1.29
CA TYR A 72 7.89 -8.16 -1.01
C TYR A 72 9.28 -7.65 -0.61
N SER A 73 9.76 -6.59 -1.27
CA SER A 73 11.03 -5.94 -0.89
C SER A 73 10.94 -5.34 0.51
N LEU A 74 9.85 -4.65 0.84
CA LEU A 74 9.64 -4.06 2.16
C LEU A 74 9.56 -5.12 3.26
N LEU A 75 8.79 -6.18 3.06
CA LEU A 75 8.67 -7.30 4.00
C LEU A 75 10.03 -7.96 4.24
N HIS A 76 10.79 -8.24 3.18
CA HIS A 76 12.14 -8.79 3.28
C HIS A 76 13.09 -7.87 4.05
N LEU A 77 13.17 -6.60 3.65
CA LEU A 77 14.11 -5.63 4.21
C LEU A 77 13.80 -5.25 5.66
N THR A 78 12.53 -5.30 6.06
CA THR A 78 12.13 -5.04 7.45
C THR A 78 12.23 -6.27 8.35
N GLY A 79 12.45 -7.46 7.80
CA GLY A 79 12.76 -8.67 8.56
C GLY A 79 11.56 -9.56 8.86
N TYR A 80 10.51 -9.50 8.04
CA TYR A 80 9.47 -10.53 8.07
C TYR A 80 10.08 -11.88 7.67
N ASP A 81 9.35 -12.96 7.94
CA ASP A 81 9.68 -14.30 7.45
C ASP A 81 9.47 -14.41 5.92
N LEU A 82 10.30 -13.69 5.17
CA LEU A 82 10.37 -13.66 3.71
C LEU A 82 11.83 -13.50 3.30
N ALA A 83 12.46 -14.61 2.95
CA ALA A 83 13.88 -14.65 2.68
C ALA A 83 14.22 -14.09 1.29
N ILE A 84 15.49 -13.78 1.05
CA ILE A 84 15.94 -13.35 -0.28
C ILE A 84 15.68 -14.41 -1.37
N ASP A 85 15.67 -15.70 -1.01
CA ASP A 85 15.37 -16.77 -1.94
C ASP A 85 13.89 -16.82 -2.33
N ASP A 86 12.98 -16.34 -1.48
CA ASP A 86 11.58 -16.14 -1.86
C ASP A 86 11.46 -15.06 -2.95
N LEU A 87 12.18 -13.94 -2.81
CA LEU A 87 12.22 -12.87 -3.82
C LEU A 87 12.82 -13.37 -5.15
N LYS A 88 13.87 -14.19 -5.08
CA LYS A 88 14.43 -14.86 -6.25
C LYS A 88 13.44 -15.81 -6.94
N ASN A 89 12.44 -16.31 -6.22
CA ASN A 89 11.39 -17.19 -6.75
C ASN A 89 10.10 -16.43 -7.10
N PHE A 90 10.17 -15.10 -7.25
CA PHE A 90 9.03 -14.27 -7.67
C PHE A 90 8.32 -14.86 -8.90
N ARG A 91 6.98 -14.94 -8.82
CA ARG A 91 6.09 -15.50 -9.85
C ARG A 91 6.35 -16.95 -10.25
N GLN A 92 7.12 -17.70 -9.45
CA GLN A 92 7.33 -19.12 -9.68
C GLN A 92 6.26 -19.94 -8.94
N MET A 93 5.92 -21.10 -9.50
CA MET A 93 4.92 -22.00 -8.92
C MET A 93 5.31 -22.42 -7.50
N GLY A 94 4.37 -22.30 -6.56
CA GLY A 94 4.58 -22.65 -5.15
C GLY A 94 5.43 -21.64 -4.36
N SER A 95 5.84 -20.52 -4.95
CA SER A 95 6.55 -19.45 -4.24
C SER A 95 5.62 -18.68 -3.30
N ARG A 96 6.19 -18.05 -2.26
CA ARG A 96 5.50 -17.13 -1.35
C ARG A 96 5.38 -15.71 -1.92
N THR A 97 5.82 -15.50 -3.15
CA THR A 97 5.97 -14.21 -3.84
C THR A 97 5.25 -14.28 -5.19
N ALA A 98 3.93 -14.45 -5.11
CA ALA A 98 3.03 -14.55 -6.26
C ALA A 98 3.05 -13.26 -7.13
N GLY A 99 2.37 -13.31 -8.28
CA GLY A 99 2.35 -12.17 -9.20
C GLY A 99 1.67 -10.92 -8.63
N HIS A 100 0.74 -11.11 -7.72
CA HIS A 100 0.06 -10.10 -6.92
C HIS A 100 0.08 -10.54 -5.44
N PRO A 101 -0.06 -9.63 -4.45
CA PRO A 101 -0.06 -10.00 -3.04
C PRO A 101 -1.22 -10.94 -2.73
N GLU A 102 -0.96 -12.00 -1.97
CA GLU A 102 -1.97 -12.98 -1.54
C GLU A 102 -1.93 -13.15 -0.02
N VAL A 103 -3.03 -12.84 0.67
CA VAL A 103 -3.14 -13.03 2.12
C VAL A 103 -3.06 -14.51 2.49
N GLY A 104 -2.35 -14.83 3.58
CA GLY A 104 -2.13 -16.20 4.03
C GLY A 104 -0.96 -16.92 3.35
N LEU A 105 -0.50 -16.44 2.18
CA LEU A 105 0.68 -16.97 1.51
C LEU A 105 1.97 -16.26 1.96
N THR A 106 1.95 -14.92 1.99
CA THR A 106 3.09 -14.08 2.35
C THR A 106 2.88 -13.43 3.73
N PRO A 107 3.77 -13.61 4.72
CA PRO A 107 3.65 -12.91 6.00
C PRO A 107 3.66 -11.40 5.85
N GLY A 108 2.73 -10.71 6.52
CA GLY A 108 2.59 -9.26 6.46
C GLY A 108 1.77 -8.73 5.28
N VAL A 109 1.31 -9.58 4.36
CA VAL A 109 0.27 -9.20 3.38
C VAL A 109 -1.11 -9.28 4.06
N GLU A 110 -1.76 -8.13 4.21
CA GLU A 110 -3.03 -7.99 4.92
C GLU A 110 -4.25 -8.48 4.12
N THR A 111 -4.21 -8.34 2.79
CA THR A 111 -5.31 -8.71 1.88
C THR A 111 -4.75 -9.07 0.51
N THR A 112 -5.48 -9.90 -0.23
CA THR A 112 -5.17 -10.22 -1.62
C THR A 112 -5.61 -9.06 -2.51
N THR A 113 -4.67 -8.47 -3.27
CA THR A 113 -4.96 -7.39 -4.22
C THR A 113 -4.52 -7.78 -5.63
N GLY A 114 -4.81 -6.94 -6.61
CA GLY A 114 -4.55 -7.21 -8.03
C GLY A 114 -5.67 -6.62 -8.89
N PRO A 115 -6.94 -7.04 -8.68
CA PRO A 115 -8.09 -6.30 -9.20
C PRO A 115 -8.07 -4.87 -8.66
N LEU A 116 -7.93 -3.90 -9.56
CA LEU A 116 -7.77 -2.49 -9.21
C LEU A 116 -8.99 -1.99 -8.41
N GLY A 117 -8.74 -1.04 -7.50
CA GLY A 117 -9.76 -0.47 -6.62
C GLY A 117 -10.12 -1.32 -5.39
N GLN A 118 -9.98 -2.65 -5.41
CA GLN A 118 -10.37 -3.47 -4.26
C GLN A 118 -9.51 -3.24 -3.02
N GLY A 119 -8.22 -2.93 -3.17
CA GLY A 119 -7.34 -2.70 -2.02
C GLY A 119 -7.70 -1.42 -1.23
N ILE A 120 -8.05 -0.32 -1.90
CA ILE A 120 -8.56 0.88 -1.21
C ILE A 120 -9.90 0.57 -0.53
N SER A 121 -10.76 -0.24 -1.14
CA SER A 121 -12.00 -0.71 -0.48
C SER A 121 -11.72 -1.55 0.77
N ASN A 122 -10.73 -2.44 0.73
CA ASN A 122 -10.31 -3.21 1.91
C ASN A 122 -9.71 -2.29 2.99
N ALA A 123 -8.90 -1.30 2.60
CA ALA A 123 -8.32 -0.32 3.52
C ALA A 123 -9.39 0.50 4.25
N VAL A 124 -10.47 0.90 3.55
CA VAL A 124 -11.64 1.53 4.18
C VAL A 124 -12.28 0.60 5.22
N GLY A 125 -12.39 -0.71 4.91
CA GLY A 125 -12.88 -1.72 5.85
C GLY A 125 -11.98 -1.88 7.08
N PHE A 126 -10.65 -1.90 6.91
CA PHE A 126 -9.70 -1.97 8.03
C PHE A 126 -9.79 -0.74 8.94
N ALA A 127 -9.85 0.47 8.36
CA ALA A 127 -10.01 1.71 9.13
C ALA A 127 -11.36 1.76 9.87
N LEU A 128 -12.44 1.30 9.25
CA LEU A 128 -13.74 1.17 9.92
C LEU A 128 -13.67 0.19 11.09
N ALA A 129 -13.02 -0.96 10.90
CA ALA A 129 -12.88 -1.96 11.95
C ALA A 129 -12.08 -1.42 13.15
N GLU A 130 -11.00 -0.68 12.90
CA GLU A 130 -10.23 -0.01 13.95
C GLU A 130 -11.10 0.98 14.74
N GLU A 131 -11.83 1.86 14.06
CA GLU A 131 -12.69 2.86 14.70
C GLU A 131 -13.78 2.20 15.56
N LEU A 132 -14.42 1.15 15.04
CA LEU A 132 -15.46 0.42 15.78
C LEU A 132 -14.89 -0.32 17.00
N LEU A 133 -13.73 -0.96 16.86
CA LEU A 133 -13.08 -1.67 17.96
C LEU A 133 -12.51 -0.70 19.00
N ALA A 134 -11.99 0.46 18.60
CA ALA A 134 -11.57 1.50 19.53
C ALA A 134 -12.74 2.03 20.36
N ARG A 135 -13.90 2.27 19.73
CA ARG A 135 -15.12 2.71 20.42
C ARG A 135 -15.65 1.69 21.42
N GLU A 136 -15.61 0.41 21.08
CA GLU A 136 -16.08 -0.68 21.95
C GLU A 136 -15.07 -1.01 23.07
N PHE A 137 -13.80 -1.07 22.66
CA PHE A 137 -12.53 -1.33 23.35
C PHE A 137 -12.11 -0.37 24.45
N ASN A 138 -11.87 0.87 24.04
CA ASN A 138 -11.04 1.79 24.82
C ASN A 138 -11.78 2.29 26.06
N ARG A 139 -11.02 2.57 27.11
CA ARG A 139 -11.51 3.10 28.39
C ARG A 139 -10.66 4.28 28.82
N PRO A 140 -11.13 5.19 29.68
CA PRO A 140 -10.32 6.30 30.16
C PRO A 140 -8.97 5.81 30.74
N GLY A 141 -7.87 6.27 30.14
CA GLY A 141 -6.50 5.86 30.50
C GLY A 141 -6.01 4.55 29.85
N HIS A 142 -6.80 3.93 28.97
CA HIS A 142 -6.52 2.64 28.33
C HIS A 142 -6.99 2.63 26.86
N ASP A 143 -6.15 3.15 25.96
CA ASP A 143 -6.35 3.09 24.52
C ASP A 143 -5.63 1.86 23.96
N ILE A 144 -6.34 0.72 23.95
CA ILE A 144 -5.79 -0.58 23.57
C ILE A 144 -5.96 -0.91 22.08
N VAL A 145 -6.82 -0.16 21.40
CA VAL A 145 -6.95 -0.14 19.93
C VAL A 145 -6.70 1.29 19.47
N ASP A 146 -5.56 1.50 18.84
CA ASP A 146 -5.13 2.79 18.31
C ASP A 146 -4.09 2.59 17.20
N HIS A 147 -4.55 2.31 15.98
CA HIS A 147 -3.66 2.09 14.84
C HIS A 147 -4.18 2.72 13.55
N TYR A 148 -3.25 2.96 12.63
CA TYR A 148 -3.54 3.53 11.32
C TYR A 148 -3.75 2.46 10.26
N THR A 149 -4.47 2.83 9.21
CA THR A 149 -4.53 2.08 7.96
C THR A 149 -3.93 2.92 6.84
N TYR A 150 -2.84 2.41 6.25
CA TYR A 150 -2.17 3.00 5.09
C TYR A 150 -2.50 2.21 3.84
N THR A 151 -2.71 2.92 2.71
CA THR A 151 -2.92 2.27 1.43
C THR A 151 -2.21 3.00 0.30
N PHE A 152 -1.51 2.23 -0.51
CA PHE A 152 -0.83 2.67 -1.73
C PHE A 152 -1.72 2.37 -2.93
N LEU A 153 -1.89 3.34 -3.82
CA LEU A 153 -2.75 3.21 -5.00
C LEU A 153 -2.21 4.08 -6.15
N GLY A 154 -2.61 3.77 -7.38
CA GLY A 154 -2.26 4.55 -8.58
C GLY A 154 -3.49 4.88 -9.41
N ASP A 155 -3.27 5.42 -10.61
CA ASP A 155 -4.33 5.89 -11.53
C ASP A 155 -5.40 4.83 -11.81
N GLY A 156 -4.97 3.59 -12.03
CA GLY A 156 -5.87 2.46 -12.26
C GLY A 156 -6.86 2.23 -11.11
N CYS A 157 -6.44 2.46 -9.86
CA CYS A 157 -7.36 2.39 -8.73
C CYS A 157 -8.31 3.59 -8.70
N MET A 158 -7.84 4.79 -9.04
CA MET A 158 -8.64 6.02 -9.03
C MET A 158 -9.72 6.04 -10.11
N MET A 159 -9.46 5.42 -11.26
CA MET A 159 -10.42 5.28 -12.35
C MET A 159 -11.54 4.28 -12.06
N GLU A 160 -11.28 3.26 -11.24
CA GLU A 160 -12.28 2.26 -10.90
C GLU A 160 -13.41 2.87 -10.06
N GLY A 161 -14.67 2.60 -10.45
CA GLY A 161 -15.86 3.16 -9.79
C GLY A 161 -15.96 2.79 -8.31
N ILE A 162 -15.44 1.62 -7.93
CA ILE A 162 -15.41 1.19 -6.54
C ILE A 162 -14.59 2.14 -5.64
N SER A 163 -13.60 2.84 -6.20
CA SER A 163 -12.83 3.84 -5.46
C SER A 163 -13.68 5.07 -5.10
N HIS A 164 -14.62 5.47 -5.96
CA HIS A 164 -15.59 6.53 -5.67
C HIS A 164 -16.51 6.10 -4.53
N GLU A 165 -17.10 4.91 -4.61
CA GLU A 165 -18.03 4.39 -3.61
C GLU A 165 -17.41 4.40 -2.21
N VAL A 166 -16.22 3.80 -2.07
CA VAL A 166 -15.57 3.66 -0.77
C VAL A 166 -14.92 4.94 -0.27
N ALA A 167 -14.38 5.79 -1.15
CA ALA A 167 -13.83 7.08 -0.73
C ALA A 167 -14.93 8.04 -0.29
N SER A 168 -16.07 8.06 -0.98
CA SER A 168 -17.26 8.82 -0.56
C SER A 168 -17.72 8.36 0.82
N LEU A 169 -17.82 7.05 1.04
CA LEU A 169 -18.29 6.49 2.30
C LEU A 169 -17.32 6.73 3.46
N ALA A 170 -16.00 6.59 3.23
CA ALA A 170 -14.97 6.87 4.22
C ALA A 170 -15.02 8.33 4.71
N GLY A 171 -15.29 9.27 3.80
CA GLY A 171 -15.45 10.68 4.16
C GLY A 171 -16.70 10.95 4.99
N VAL A 172 -17.83 10.32 4.67
CA VAL A 172 -19.06 10.39 5.48
C VAL A 172 -18.84 9.86 6.90
N TRP A 173 -18.06 8.80 7.05
CA TRP A 173 -17.75 8.21 8.35
C TRP A 173 -16.63 8.92 9.12
N GLY A 174 -15.91 9.86 8.50
CA GLY A 174 -14.82 10.58 9.14
C GLY A 174 -13.68 9.66 9.60
N LEU A 175 -13.28 8.70 8.75
CA LEU A 175 -12.23 7.72 9.05
C LEU A 175 -10.83 8.37 9.11
N ASN A 176 -10.53 9.09 10.19
CA ASN A 176 -9.34 9.94 10.30
C ASN A 176 -8.00 9.19 10.39
N LYS A 177 -8.03 7.88 10.65
CA LYS A 177 -6.85 7.00 10.68
C LYS A 177 -6.62 6.24 9.37
N LEU A 178 -7.41 6.54 8.32
CA LEU A 178 -7.16 6.07 6.96
C LEU A 178 -6.30 7.07 6.19
N ILE A 179 -5.15 6.61 5.70
CA ILE A 179 -4.19 7.43 4.96
C ILE A 179 -3.90 6.76 3.62
N ALA A 180 -4.26 7.43 2.52
CA ALA A 180 -4.06 6.95 1.16
C ALA A 180 -2.91 7.73 0.49
N LEU A 181 -1.90 7.02 0.00
CA LEU A 181 -0.78 7.58 -0.76
C LEU A 181 -0.97 7.22 -2.23
N TYR A 182 -1.28 8.23 -3.03
CA TYR A 182 -1.54 8.11 -4.45
C TYR A 182 -0.26 8.34 -5.25
N ASP A 183 0.16 7.31 -5.99
CA ASP A 183 1.21 7.37 -7.00
C ASP A 183 0.67 8.03 -8.27
N ASP A 184 0.64 9.36 -8.26
CA ASP A 184 0.25 10.20 -9.40
C ASP A 184 1.45 10.35 -10.35
N ASN A 185 1.68 9.31 -11.17
CA ASN A 185 2.82 9.25 -12.09
C ASN A 185 2.44 9.54 -13.56
N GLY A 186 1.14 9.71 -13.84
CA GLY A 186 0.61 10.06 -15.15
C GLY A 186 0.66 8.93 -16.20
N ILE A 187 0.92 7.68 -15.81
CA ILE A 187 1.08 6.54 -16.73
C ILE A 187 0.14 5.38 -16.38
N SER A 188 -0.56 4.87 -17.39
CA SER A 188 -1.24 3.57 -17.35
C SER A 188 -0.65 2.62 -18.40
N ILE A 189 -1.28 1.45 -18.60
CA ILE A 189 -0.86 0.47 -19.60
C ILE A 189 -0.86 1.06 -21.02
N ASP A 190 -1.86 1.87 -21.36
CA ASP A 190 -2.02 2.45 -22.70
C ASP A 190 -1.13 3.70 -22.92
N GLY A 191 -0.39 4.13 -21.90
CA GLY A 191 0.53 5.27 -21.95
C GLY A 191 0.10 6.43 -21.04
N PRO A 192 0.40 7.68 -21.43
CA PRO A 192 0.02 8.88 -20.68
C PRO A 192 -1.49 8.96 -20.48
N VAL A 193 -1.91 9.19 -19.24
CA VAL A 193 -3.32 9.04 -18.83
C VAL A 193 -4.24 10.14 -19.33
N GLU A 194 -3.73 11.30 -19.77
CA GLU A 194 -4.51 12.50 -20.07
C GLU A 194 -5.56 12.29 -21.18
N GLY A 195 -5.39 11.26 -22.02
CA GLY A 195 -6.36 10.88 -23.05
C GLY A 195 -7.65 10.25 -22.52
N TRP A 196 -7.65 9.70 -21.30
CA TRP A 196 -8.81 8.98 -20.72
C TRP A 196 -9.02 9.22 -19.22
N PHE A 197 -8.10 9.91 -18.54
CA PHE A 197 -8.21 10.29 -17.14
C PHE A 197 -7.63 11.69 -16.93
N ALA A 198 -8.53 12.64 -16.68
CA ALA A 198 -8.23 14.07 -16.52
C ALA A 198 -9.02 14.70 -15.36
N ASP A 199 -9.41 13.88 -14.38
CA ASP A 199 -10.09 14.35 -13.18
C ASP A 199 -9.19 15.33 -12.41
N ASP A 200 -9.77 16.38 -11.83
CA ASP A 200 -9.16 17.05 -10.67
C ASP A 200 -9.32 16.13 -9.46
N THR A 201 -8.45 15.12 -9.37
CA THR A 201 -8.46 14.11 -8.30
C THR A 201 -8.39 14.76 -6.91
N PRO A 202 -7.54 15.79 -6.66
CA PRO A 202 -7.59 16.52 -5.40
C PRO A 202 -8.95 17.15 -5.08
N ALA A 203 -9.62 17.79 -6.05
CA ALA A 203 -10.95 18.36 -5.84
C ALA A 203 -12.01 17.28 -5.59
N ARG A 204 -11.95 16.17 -6.34
CA ARG A 204 -12.82 15.00 -6.15
C ARG A 204 -12.76 14.48 -4.71
N PHE A 205 -11.56 14.29 -4.16
CA PHE A 205 -11.39 13.80 -2.79
C PHE A 205 -11.78 14.84 -1.73
N ARG A 206 -11.49 16.13 -1.96
CA ARG A 206 -12.02 17.20 -1.09
C ARG A 206 -13.55 17.22 -1.05
N ALA A 207 -14.21 16.96 -2.17
CA ALA A 207 -15.68 16.87 -2.23
C ALA A 207 -16.24 15.67 -1.44
N TYR A 208 -15.47 14.58 -1.31
CA TYR A 208 -15.83 13.48 -0.40
C TYR A 208 -15.60 13.80 1.08
N GLY A 209 -14.94 14.91 1.41
CA GLY A 209 -14.61 15.28 2.80
C GLY A 209 -13.23 14.81 3.26
N TRP A 210 -12.34 14.42 2.34
CA TRP A 210 -10.97 14.04 2.69
C TRP A 210 -10.09 15.28 2.88
N ASN A 211 -9.14 15.18 3.82
CA ASN A 211 -7.99 16.08 3.84
C ASN A 211 -7.02 15.68 2.73
N VAL A 212 -6.74 16.60 1.80
CA VAL A 212 -5.90 16.34 0.62
C VAL A 212 -4.65 17.20 0.67
N ILE A 213 -3.48 16.57 0.57
CA ILE A 213 -2.18 17.23 0.45
C ILE A 213 -1.71 17.04 -1.00
N PRO A 214 -1.96 18.00 -1.91
CA PRO A 214 -1.59 17.88 -3.32
C PRO A 214 -0.13 18.27 -3.57
N ALA A 215 0.38 17.90 -4.75
CA ALA A 215 1.69 18.34 -5.27
C ALA A 215 2.88 18.07 -4.34
N VAL A 216 2.87 16.91 -3.68
CA VAL A 216 4.02 16.41 -2.91
C VAL A 216 5.08 15.91 -3.90
N ASP A 217 6.32 16.39 -3.77
CA ASP A 217 7.45 15.78 -4.48
C ASP A 217 7.70 14.38 -3.91
N GLY A 218 7.55 13.37 -4.76
CA GLY A 218 7.64 11.96 -4.37
C GLY A 218 9.05 11.46 -4.10
N HIS A 219 10.09 12.27 -4.33
CA HIS A 219 11.50 11.86 -4.36
C HIS A 219 12.47 12.75 -3.57
#